data_AF-A0A8H5I0I4-F1
#
_entry.id   AF-A0A8H5I0I4-F1
#
_cell.length_a   1.000
_cell.length_b   1.000
_cell.length_c   1.000
_cell.angle_alpha   90.00
_cell.angle_beta   90.00
_cell.angle_gamma   90.00
#
_symmetry.space_group_name_H-M   'P 1'
#
loop_
_entity.id
_entity.type
_entity.pdbx_description
1 polymer ?
#
loop_
_entity_poly.entity_id
_entity_poly.type
_entity_poly.pdbx_seq_one_letter_code
_entity_poly.pdbx_strand_id
1 'polypeptide(L)'
;MKITQHPFDMSGFGAGIKAGYKGETYSILLLLSSTGVSISHASPPTNETNYLGHGHRIDYLLMVLPTEFNFDKGAREYFKFIQQIRDNLPATTSVHSVPILSPARTPLRTFDLKLTSGGSTVHVRLQTHNLYVIGFSRDGIEWFEVDHPGSNGALIDGSTSLHFLGSYDSLSGAGNRRLEEVPLSGVAITTAIGSLAHQNTPTQGVARAIMSMAVIISEAVRFVPVSTRIRDSWLVESTVGASTIDNYGDLSGLIRCWGRASNAVQRPQQTGQRFELTNRPLPTMTNIETTLAVLGVMLWALGNGSGAGLARSERSVTAVATIKGQPLLEIFYLRIDKIEGDDPCDLYGTVKVNDSANTETIWEHDKHHTISTKSGTNIVFEGPSRPLYAADAFSIDVDLWDWDPLSDDGIAKGTITFNPFDYFTKYDVANSIPLSADSGSATVNYVALSNALYAMITVILIKGGGENDPEVYGDITAYNGHGTSALFHKTESENFNVNVGTAIPLSRKVVAVPVNGKLQVSALLWDHDPLSDDKIADGAVEFEPLYNKSSPAQRIQGDSDGEIEVRVSWMILPN
;
A
#
# COMPACT_ATOMS: atom_id res chain seq x y z
N MET A 1 51.16 31.76 38.86
CA MET A 1 50.96 32.71 39.97
C MET A 1 50.03 32.03 40.98
N LYS A 2 50.53 31.66 42.17
CA LYS A 2 49.72 31.11 43.27
C LYS A 2 48.90 32.24 43.89
N ILE A 3 47.64 31.96 44.31
CA ILE A 3 46.99 32.41 45.55
C ILE A 3 45.71 31.54 45.70
N THR A 4 45.69 30.51 46.54
CA THR A 4 45.20 30.42 47.95
C THR A 4 43.70 30.69 48.16
N GLN A 5 42.97 29.67 48.63
CA GLN A 5 41.64 29.76 49.22
C GLN A 5 41.73 30.22 50.68
N HIS A 6 40.81 31.10 51.10
CA HIS A 6 40.39 31.24 52.50
C HIS A 6 38.84 31.23 52.56
N PRO A 7 38.25 30.60 53.59
CA PRO A 7 36.80 30.46 53.72
C PRO A 7 36.19 31.65 54.45
N PHE A 8 34.96 32.02 54.11
CA PHE A 8 34.13 32.89 54.95
C PHE A 8 32.85 32.14 55.35
N ASP A 9 32.73 31.98 56.66
CA ASP A 9 31.58 31.51 57.41
C ASP A 9 30.58 32.66 57.57
N MET A 10 29.30 32.41 57.31
CA MET A 10 28.19 33.15 57.92
C MET A 10 27.06 32.19 58.26
N SER A 11 27.16 31.61 59.44
CA SER A 11 26.05 31.26 60.29
C SER A 11 25.18 32.48 60.62
N GLY A 12 23.87 32.39 60.36
CA GLY A 12 22.91 33.39 60.84
C GLY A 12 21.58 33.38 60.09
N PHE A 13 20.52 32.97 60.80
CA PHE A 13 19.08 32.95 60.46
C PHE A 13 18.54 31.69 59.80
N GLY A 14 17.90 30.88 60.65
CA GLY A 14 17.06 29.76 60.26
C GLY A 14 15.62 30.17 60.00
N ALA A 15 15.01 29.49 59.03
CA ALA A 15 13.64 28.98 59.05
C ALA A 15 13.53 28.00 57.87
N GLY A 16 13.04 26.79 58.15
CA GLY A 16 13.23 25.62 57.28
C GLY A 16 12.37 25.58 56.02
N ILE A 17 12.77 24.70 55.10
CA ILE A 17 11.97 23.62 54.49
C ILE A 17 12.99 22.63 53.87
N LYS A 18 12.76 21.33 54.10
CA LYS A 18 13.56 20.21 53.61
C LYS A 18 13.18 19.84 52.16
N ALA A 19 14.20 19.29 51.49
CA ALA A 19 14.18 18.35 50.35
C ALA A 19 14.26 18.94 48.94
N GLY A 20 15.23 18.44 48.16
CA GLY A 20 15.25 18.60 46.70
C GLY A 20 16.63 18.49 46.06
N TYR A 21 17.08 17.26 45.82
CA TYR A 21 17.97 16.78 44.75
C TYR A 21 19.17 17.62 44.25
N LYS A 22 20.36 16.99 44.36
CA LYS A 22 21.62 17.37 43.73
C LYS A 22 21.59 17.10 42.21
N GLY A 23 22.05 18.10 41.46
CA GLY A 23 23.06 17.95 40.42
C GLY A 23 22.62 17.50 39.02
N GLU A 24 22.49 18.46 38.10
CA GLU A 24 22.83 18.23 36.70
C GLU A 24 23.75 19.34 36.20
N THR A 25 24.86 18.92 35.61
CA THR A 25 25.86 19.75 34.95
C THR A 25 25.42 19.93 33.50
N TYR A 26 25.10 21.14 33.06
CA TYR A 26 24.82 21.41 31.65
C TYR A 26 26.13 21.70 30.90
N SER A 27 26.49 20.80 29.97
CA SER A 27 27.52 21.07 28.97
C SER A 27 26.87 21.72 27.75
N ILE A 28 27.09 23.03 27.56
CA ILE A 28 26.74 23.73 26.33
C ILE A 28 27.92 23.57 25.36
N LEU A 29 27.76 22.77 24.31
CA LEU A 29 28.71 22.69 23.21
C LEU A 29 28.32 23.73 22.15
N LEU A 30 29.01 24.87 22.15
CA LEU A 30 28.91 25.89 21.10
C LEU A 30 29.81 25.47 19.92
N LEU A 31 29.22 25.16 18.77
CA LEU A 31 29.94 25.07 17.50
C LEU A 31 30.03 26.47 16.89
N LEU A 32 31.24 27.02 16.83
CA LEU A 32 31.57 28.21 16.06
C LEU A 32 31.62 27.83 14.57
N SER A 33 30.73 28.38 13.75
CA SER A 33 30.93 28.42 12.30
C SER A 33 31.77 29.63 11.93
N SER A 34 32.84 29.39 11.18
CA SER A 34 33.79 30.40 10.72
C SER A 34 33.28 31.11 9.48
N THR A 35 32.34 32.04 9.62
CA THR A 35 32.16 33.16 8.67
C THR A 35 31.56 34.35 9.41
N GLY A 36 32.30 35.45 9.46
CA GLY A 36 31.98 36.61 10.28
C GLY A 36 30.70 37.35 9.84
N VAL A 37 29.87 37.70 10.81
CA VAL A 37 28.82 38.72 10.68
C VAL A 37 28.79 39.56 11.95
N SER A 38 28.87 40.87 11.78
CA SER A 38 28.87 41.89 12.84
C SER A 38 27.53 41.95 13.56
N ILE A 39 27.55 41.91 14.90
CA ILE A 39 26.37 42.09 15.76
C ILE A 39 26.24 43.58 16.11
N SER A 40 25.15 44.22 15.68
CA SER A 40 24.70 45.48 16.27
C SER A 40 23.77 45.18 17.45
N HIS A 41 24.03 45.84 18.58
CA HIS A 41 23.27 45.70 19.82
C HIS A 41 21.87 46.31 19.68
N ALA A 42 20.84 45.53 20.02
CA ALA A 42 19.54 46.05 20.42
C ALA A 42 19.11 45.35 21.72
N SER A 43 18.94 46.12 22.79
CA SER A 43 18.45 45.66 24.10
C SER A 43 16.98 45.24 24.04
N PRO A 44 16.53 44.27 24.87
CA PRO A 44 15.13 43.85 24.89
C PRO A 44 14.28 44.79 25.77
N PRO A 45 13.03 45.09 25.41
CA PRO A 45 12.10 45.68 26.35
C PRO A 45 11.55 44.59 27.27
N THR A 46 11.72 44.82 28.56
CA THR A 46 11.01 44.17 29.66
C THR A 46 9.50 44.36 29.51
N ASN A 47 8.72 43.29 29.67
CA ASN A 47 7.59 43.27 30.59
C ASN A 47 6.97 41.86 30.70
N GLU A 48 6.99 41.36 31.93
CA GLU A 48 6.19 40.24 32.40
C GLU A 48 4.70 40.59 32.39
N THR A 49 3.84 39.63 32.05
CA THR A 49 2.67 39.27 32.88
C THR A 49 2.01 37.98 32.38
N ASN A 50 2.06 36.96 33.25
CA ASN A 50 1.14 35.84 33.49
C ASN A 50 0.10 35.45 32.42
N TYR A 51 0.24 34.22 31.89
CA TYR A 51 -0.91 33.33 31.66
C TYR A 51 -0.51 31.86 31.95
N LEU A 52 -1.29 31.24 32.82
CA LEU A 52 -1.31 29.79 33.06
C LEU A 52 -1.75 29.07 31.79
N GLY A 53 -0.94 28.10 31.34
CA GLY A 53 -1.32 27.16 30.29
C GLY A 53 -0.32 26.02 30.26
N HIS A 54 -0.80 24.79 30.52
CA HIS A 54 -0.06 23.57 30.32
C HIS A 54 0.38 23.46 28.85
N GLY A 55 1.59 23.92 28.57
CA GLY A 55 2.26 23.74 27.29
C GLY A 55 3.14 22.50 27.35
N HIS A 56 2.80 21.51 26.52
CA HIS A 56 3.72 20.47 26.10
C HIS A 56 5.04 21.11 25.67
N ARG A 57 6.08 20.90 26.47
CA ARG A 57 7.45 21.27 26.13
C ARG A 57 7.91 20.29 25.05
N ILE A 58 7.71 20.64 23.79
CA ILE A 58 8.40 19.97 22.68
C ILE A 58 9.84 20.43 22.77
N ASP A 59 10.67 19.63 23.45
CA ASP A 59 12.10 19.78 23.35
C ASP A 59 12.49 19.55 21.89
N TYR A 60 12.89 20.62 21.20
CA TYR A 60 13.55 20.54 19.90
C TYR A 60 14.95 19.94 20.12
N LEU A 61 15.01 18.64 20.37
CA LEU A 61 16.25 17.91 20.13
C LEU A 61 16.48 18.00 18.62
N LEU A 62 17.52 18.73 18.22
CA LEU A 62 18.01 18.76 16.85
C LEU A 62 18.35 17.33 16.43
N MET A 63 17.38 16.63 15.85
CA MET A 63 17.58 15.36 15.17
C MET A 63 18.46 15.63 13.95
N VAL A 64 19.65 15.04 13.92
CA VAL A 64 20.56 15.13 12.78
C VAL A 64 20.52 13.77 12.09
N LEU A 65 19.67 13.64 11.06
CA LEU A 65 19.77 12.51 10.15
C LEU A 65 21.20 12.46 9.58
N PRO A 66 21.80 11.27 9.44
CA PRO A 66 23.09 11.18 8.78
C PRO A 66 22.92 11.73 7.36
N THR A 67 23.76 12.69 6.99
CA THR A 67 23.70 13.35 5.68
C THR A 67 24.64 12.71 4.67
N GLU A 68 25.53 11.81 5.12
CA GLU A 68 26.52 11.17 4.26
C GLU A 68 26.88 9.75 4.69
N PHE A 69 27.22 8.91 3.71
CA PHE A 69 27.81 7.60 3.94
C PHE A 69 28.80 7.23 2.83
N ASN A 70 29.93 6.63 3.24
CA ASN A 70 30.92 6.09 2.33
C ASN A 70 30.87 4.55 2.38
N PHE A 71 30.45 3.93 1.28
CA PHE A 71 30.32 2.48 1.14
C PHE A 71 31.67 1.75 1.15
N ASP A 72 32.78 2.44 0.88
CA ASP A 72 34.12 1.85 0.96
C ASP A 72 34.52 1.54 2.42
N LYS A 73 33.74 2.02 3.42
CA LYS A 73 33.92 1.69 4.84
C LYS A 73 33.52 0.26 5.20
N GLY A 74 32.73 -0.42 4.37
CA GLY A 74 32.38 -1.83 4.53
C GLY A 74 31.10 -2.11 5.34
N ALA A 75 30.79 -3.42 5.45
CA ALA A 75 29.52 -3.95 5.94
C ALA A 75 29.13 -3.50 7.37
N ARG A 76 30.10 -3.43 8.28
CA ARG A 76 29.84 -3.12 9.70
C ARG A 76 29.43 -1.65 9.86
N GLU A 77 30.10 -0.76 9.16
CA GLU A 77 29.84 0.67 9.13
C GLU A 77 28.53 0.96 8.41
N TYR A 78 28.21 0.21 7.35
CA TYR A 78 26.90 0.24 6.69
C TYR A 78 25.77 -0.11 7.66
N PHE A 79 25.90 -1.22 8.40
CA PHE A 79 24.85 -1.64 9.34
C PHE A 79 24.60 -0.58 10.43
N LYS A 80 25.66 0.06 10.94
CA LYS A 80 25.56 1.19 11.88
C LYS A 80 24.87 2.40 11.25
N PHE A 81 25.18 2.71 10.00
CA PHE A 81 24.54 3.80 9.26
C PHE A 81 23.03 3.58 9.14
N ILE A 82 22.58 2.37 8.80
CA ILE A 82 21.16 2.03 8.77
C ILE A 82 20.49 2.18 10.15
N GLN A 83 21.15 1.73 11.22
CA GLN A 83 20.65 1.97 12.59
C GLN A 83 20.53 3.45 12.92
N GLN A 84 21.53 4.26 12.58
CA GLN A 84 21.49 5.70 12.80
C GLN A 84 20.33 6.36 12.05
N ILE A 85 20.00 5.92 10.82
CA ILE A 85 18.80 6.42 10.14
C ILE A 85 17.55 6.07 10.95
N ARG A 86 17.37 4.80 11.35
CA ARG A 86 16.20 4.36 12.13
C ARG A 86 16.02 5.18 13.42
N ASP A 87 17.10 5.43 14.13
CA ASP A 87 17.10 6.14 15.42
C ASP A 87 16.79 7.65 15.27
N ASN A 88 17.05 8.24 14.11
CA ASN A 88 16.92 9.69 13.87
C ASN A 88 15.77 10.07 12.93
N LEU A 89 15.04 9.09 12.38
CA LEU A 89 13.89 9.37 11.52
C LEU A 89 12.75 10.03 12.32
N PRO A 90 12.06 11.05 11.76
CA PRO A 90 10.93 11.69 12.43
C PRO A 90 9.79 10.69 12.69
N ALA A 91 9.67 10.24 13.93
CA ALA A 91 8.62 9.33 14.37
C ALA A 91 7.54 10.07 15.17
N THR A 92 6.29 9.63 15.03
CA THR A 92 5.18 10.13 15.85
C THR A 92 5.07 9.40 17.17
N THR A 93 5.32 8.10 17.16
CA THR A 93 5.24 7.19 18.31
C THR A 93 5.98 5.89 17.97
N SER A 94 5.88 4.88 18.83
CA SER A 94 6.40 3.53 18.59
C SER A 94 5.45 2.45 19.12
N VAL A 95 5.58 1.23 18.60
CA VAL A 95 5.00 0.02 19.21
C VAL A 95 6.16 -0.87 19.61
N HIS A 96 6.28 -1.17 20.91
CA HIS A 96 7.38 -1.96 21.48
C HIS A 96 8.76 -1.52 20.96
N SER A 97 9.02 -0.21 20.97
CA SER A 97 10.27 0.42 20.52
C SER A 97 10.55 0.38 19.01
N VAL A 98 9.64 -0.16 18.18
CA VAL A 98 9.71 0.01 16.72
C VAL A 98 9.02 1.33 16.35
N PRO A 99 9.73 2.32 15.79
CA PRO A 99 9.18 3.64 15.53
C PRO A 99 8.16 3.62 14.39
N ILE A 100 7.12 4.46 14.51
CA ILE A 100 6.15 4.74 13.45
C ILE A 100 6.50 6.10 12.84
N LEU A 101 6.78 6.09 11.53
CA LEU A 101 7.10 7.32 10.79
C LEU A 101 5.98 8.34 10.91
N SER A 102 6.33 9.62 10.83
CA SER A 102 5.35 10.70 10.80
C SER A 102 4.52 10.64 9.51
N PRO A 103 3.21 10.94 9.54
CA PRO A 103 2.39 10.98 8.33
C PRO A 103 2.90 12.06 7.37
N ALA A 104 2.54 11.92 6.09
CA ALA A 104 2.80 12.93 5.08
C ALA A 104 2.24 14.30 5.50
N ARG A 105 2.93 15.37 5.12
CA ARG A 105 2.51 16.76 5.37
C ARG A 105 2.70 17.56 4.09
N THR A 106 2.00 18.68 3.99
CA THR A 106 2.24 19.71 2.97
C THR A 106 2.87 20.93 3.67
N PRO A 107 4.05 21.41 3.22
CA PRO A 107 4.86 20.87 2.12
C PRO A 107 5.48 19.49 2.45
N LEU A 108 5.71 18.70 1.41
CA LEU A 108 6.32 17.37 1.51
C LEU A 108 7.71 17.48 2.17
N ARG A 109 7.96 16.64 3.17
CA ARG A 109 9.24 16.60 3.87
C ARG A 109 10.15 15.55 3.26
N THR A 110 11.36 15.99 2.93
CA THR A 110 12.40 15.17 2.31
C THR A 110 13.72 15.31 3.08
N PHE A 111 14.64 14.39 2.82
CA PHE A 111 16.03 14.49 3.27
C PHE A 111 16.95 13.90 2.20
N ASP A 112 18.18 14.40 2.17
CA ASP A 112 19.18 14.02 1.18
C ASP A 112 20.30 13.21 1.84
N LEU A 113 20.74 12.15 1.17
CA LEU A 113 21.88 11.34 1.55
C LEU A 113 22.98 11.49 0.51
N LYS A 114 24.13 12.00 0.92
CA LYS A 114 25.35 11.98 0.10
C LYS A 114 26.03 10.61 0.21
N LEU A 115 26.05 9.88 -0.89
CA LEU A 115 26.60 8.53 -0.95
C LEU A 115 27.90 8.55 -1.76
N THR A 116 28.95 7.97 -1.21
CA THR A 116 30.24 7.84 -1.91
C THR A 116 30.70 6.40 -1.99
N SER A 117 31.27 6.01 -3.12
CA SER A 117 31.97 4.72 -3.27
C SER A 117 32.84 4.71 -4.52
N GLY A 118 34.01 4.06 -4.47
CA GLY A 118 34.87 3.90 -5.64
C GLY A 118 35.25 5.22 -6.33
N GLY A 119 35.35 6.30 -5.55
CA GLY A 119 35.64 7.66 -6.03
C GLY A 119 34.45 8.42 -6.65
N SER A 120 33.26 7.83 -6.72
CA SER A 120 32.03 8.48 -7.20
C SER A 120 31.21 9.03 -6.04
N THR A 121 30.48 10.12 -6.27
CA THR A 121 29.57 10.74 -5.30
C THR A 121 28.21 10.98 -5.94
N VAL A 122 27.14 10.64 -5.23
CA VAL A 122 25.76 10.96 -5.62
C VAL A 122 24.96 11.41 -4.41
N HIS A 123 23.98 12.27 -4.62
CA HIS A 123 22.97 12.61 -3.62
C HIS A 123 21.70 11.86 -3.94
N VAL A 124 21.08 11.19 -2.96
CA VAL A 124 19.78 10.55 -3.12
C VAL A 124 18.79 11.27 -2.22
N ARG A 125 17.65 11.67 -2.77
CA ARG A 125 16.57 12.34 -2.03
C ARG A 125 15.47 11.36 -1.67
N LEU A 126 15.11 11.32 -0.39
CA LEU A 126 14.08 10.44 0.14
C LEU A 126 12.99 11.21 0.86
N GLN A 127 11.76 10.69 0.84
CA GLN A 127 10.66 11.22 1.64
C GLN A 127 10.77 10.74 3.09
N THR A 128 10.51 11.60 4.07
CA THR A 128 10.66 11.22 5.50
C THR A 128 9.54 10.31 6.01
N HIS A 129 8.36 10.32 5.38
CA HIS A 129 7.16 9.66 5.90
C HIS A 129 7.01 8.21 5.44
N ASN A 130 7.65 7.84 4.33
CA ASN A 130 7.61 6.49 3.75
C ASN A 130 8.99 6.00 3.26
N LEU A 131 10.04 6.83 3.26
CA LEU A 131 11.38 6.51 2.77
C LEU A 131 11.48 6.20 1.28
N TYR A 132 10.51 6.63 0.46
CA TYR A 132 10.61 6.50 -0.98
C TYR A 132 11.72 7.37 -1.56
N VAL A 133 12.51 6.79 -2.48
CA VAL A 133 13.48 7.54 -3.30
C VAL A 133 12.70 8.34 -4.33
N ILE A 134 12.87 9.67 -4.31
CA ILE A 134 12.23 10.59 -5.25
C ILE A 134 13.14 10.83 -6.45
N GLY A 135 14.44 10.84 -6.21
CA GLY A 135 15.40 11.22 -7.22
C GLY A 135 16.82 11.20 -6.72
N PHE A 136 17.73 11.55 -7.60
CA PHE A 136 19.15 11.65 -7.29
C PHE A 136 19.77 12.87 -7.96
N SER A 137 20.94 13.26 -7.47
CA SER A 137 21.75 14.31 -8.07
C SER A 137 23.21 13.92 -8.17
N ARG A 138 23.85 14.39 -9.24
CA ARG A 138 25.30 14.32 -9.44
C ARG A 138 25.93 15.52 -8.75
N ASP A 139 26.71 15.26 -7.71
CA ASP A 139 27.41 16.28 -6.90
C ASP A 139 26.51 17.40 -6.33
N GLY A 140 25.18 17.19 -6.26
CA GLY A 140 24.22 18.15 -5.74
C GLY A 140 23.84 19.28 -6.70
N ILE A 141 24.22 19.18 -7.98
CA ILE A 141 24.02 20.23 -8.99
C ILE A 141 22.78 19.95 -9.85
N GLU A 142 22.79 18.84 -10.57
CA GLU A 142 21.72 18.45 -11.49
C GLU A 142 20.85 17.38 -10.82
N TRP A 143 19.55 17.59 -10.75
CA TRP A 143 18.60 16.65 -10.14
C TRP A 143 17.84 15.87 -11.21
N PHE A 144 17.67 14.59 -10.95
CA PHE A 144 16.87 13.66 -11.73
C PHE A 144 15.79 13.07 -10.85
N GLU A 145 14.56 13.01 -11.36
CA GLU A 145 13.38 12.63 -10.59
C GLU A 145 12.61 11.50 -11.29
N VAL A 146 12.14 10.53 -10.51
CA VAL A 146 11.22 9.50 -11.02
C VAL A 146 9.87 10.12 -11.32
N ASP A 147 9.16 9.61 -12.31
CA ASP A 147 7.86 10.15 -12.67
C ASP A 147 6.80 9.83 -11.61
N HIS A 148 5.80 10.71 -11.50
CA HIS A 148 4.72 10.64 -10.53
C HIS A 148 3.35 10.64 -11.22
N PRO A 149 2.59 9.54 -11.18
CA PRO A 149 1.32 9.45 -11.89
C PRO A 149 0.33 10.50 -11.37
N GLY A 150 -0.36 11.20 -12.28
CA GLY A 150 -1.36 12.19 -11.91
C GLY A 150 -0.79 13.52 -11.39
N SER A 151 0.54 13.73 -11.46
CA SER A 151 1.17 15.02 -11.20
C SER A 151 1.33 15.85 -12.48
N ASN A 152 1.14 17.17 -12.37
CA ASN A 152 1.53 18.16 -13.39
C ASN A 152 2.85 18.87 -13.05
N GLY A 153 3.56 18.45 -11.99
CA GLY A 153 4.78 19.12 -11.51
C GLY A 153 5.77 18.17 -10.83
N ALA A 154 7.03 18.60 -10.77
CA ALA A 154 8.10 17.88 -10.08
C ALA A 154 8.00 18.06 -8.55
N LEU A 155 8.41 17.04 -7.79
CA LEU A 155 8.66 17.12 -6.35
C LEU A 155 10.01 17.78 -6.05
N ILE A 156 10.91 17.85 -7.02
CA ILE A 156 12.22 18.48 -6.97
C ILE A 156 12.25 19.61 -8.00
N ASP A 157 12.28 20.85 -7.50
CA ASP A 157 12.32 22.04 -8.36
C ASP A 157 13.49 21.97 -9.36
N GLY A 158 13.16 22.07 -10.66
CA GLY A 158 14.14 22.07 -11.74
C GLY A 158 14.74 20.71 -12.10
N SER A 159 14.20 19.60 -11.58
CA SER A 159 14.68 18.26 -11.93
C SER A 159 14.33 17.84 -13.36
N THR A 160 15.18 16.98 -13.91
CA THR A 160 14.93 16.27 -15.16
C THR A 160 14.18 14.96 -14.89
N SER A 161 13.09 14.72 -15.63
CA SER A 161 12.31 13.48 -15.55
C SER A 161 13.11 12.27 -16.02
N LEU A 162 12.91 11.15 -15.33
CA LEU A 162 13.50 9.85 -15.65
C LEU A 162 12.64 9.01 -16.59
N HIS A 163 11.40 9.40 -16.88
CA HIS A 163 10.47 8.67 -17.75
C HIS A 163 10.11 7.26 -17.25
N PHE A 164 10.28 7.00 -15.95
CA PHE A 164 9.81 5.80 -15.25
C PHE A 164 9.47 6.12 -13.80
N LEU A 165 8.58 5.33 -13.19
CA LEU A 165 8.09 5.53 -11.83
C LEU A 165 9.04 4.92 -10.80
N GLY A 166 8.91 5.34 -9.54
CA GLY A 166 9.68 4.79 -8.42
C GLY A 166 9.20 3.42 -7.89
N SER A 167 8.14 2.83 -8.46
CA SER A 167 7.66 1.51 -8.04
C SER A 167 8.59 0.40 -8.56
N TYR A 168 8.67 -0.72 -7.84
CA TYR A 168 9.52 -1.84 -8.24
C TYR A 168 9.12 -2.43 -9.59
N ASP A 169 7.84 -2.45 -9.94
CA ASP A 169 7.39 -2.98 -11.23
C ASP A 169 7.81 -2.06 -12.39
N SER A 170 7.69 -0.74 -12.23
CA SER A 170 8.17 0.24 -13.23
C SER A 170 9.68 0.22 -13.37
N LEU A 171 10.41 0.19 -12.26
CA LEU A 171 11.87 0.06 -12.25
C LEU A 171 12.33 -1.28 -12.86
N SER A 172 11.57 -2.36 -12.66
CA SER A 172 11.88 -3.67 -13.25
C SER A 172 11.70 -3.67 -14.75
N GLY A 173 10.62 -3.04 -15.25
CA GLY A 173 10.40 -2.84 -16.68
C GLY A 173 11.49 -1.97 -17.32
N ALA A 174 11.75 -0.78 -16.76
CA ALA A 174 12.74 0.15 -17.27
C ALA A 174 14.18 -0.38 -17.16
N GLY A 175 14.48 -1.12 -16.09
CA GLY A 175 15.78 -1.71 -15.83
C GLY A 175 15.98 -3.07 -16.48
N ASN A 176 14.95 -3.74 -17.00
CA ASN A 176 14.99 -5.14 -17.40
C ASN A 176 15.74 -6.01 -16.37
N ARG A 177 15.29 -5.94 -15.11
CA ARG A 177 15.81 -6.68 -13.96
C ARG A 177 14.72 -6.79 -12.92
N ARG A 178 14.45 -7.99 -12.43
CA ARG A 178 13.45 -8.17 -11.37
C ARG A 178 13.98 -7.78 -10.00
N LEU A 179 13.09 -7.45 -9.06
CA LEU A 179 13.46 -7.17 -7.66
C LEU A 179 14.29 -8.32 -7.05
N GLU A 180 13.92 -9.57 -7.33
CA GLU A 180 14.60 -10.77 -6.82
C GLU A 180 16.06 -10.89 -7.28
N GLU A 181 16.39 -10.25 -8.40
CA GLU A 181 17.71 -10.30 -9.04
C GLU A 181 18.61 -9.14 -8.61
N VAL A 182 18.13 -8.23 -7.75
CA VAL A 182 18.92 -7.09 -7.28
C VAL A 182 20.12 -7.59 -6.47
N PRO A 183 21.36 -7.33 -6.91
CA PRO A 183 22.56 -7.77 -6.21
C PRO A 183 22.81 -6.92 -4.96
N LEU A 184 23.28 -7.57 -3.89
CA LEU A 184 23.42 -6.98 -2.56
C LEU A 184 24.87 -6.76 -2.11
N SER A 185 25.87 -7.14 -2.92
CA SER A 185 27.29 -7.05 -2.54
C SER A 185 27.84 -5.63 -2.60
N GLY A 186 28.92 -5.37 -1.86
CA GLY A 186 29.58 -4.06 -1.86
C GLY A 186 30.06 -3.62 -3.26
N VAL A 187 30.51 -4.58 -4.08
CA VAL A 187 30.91 -4.33 -5.49
C VAL A 187 29.71 -3.90 -6.33
N ALA A 188 28.56 -4.56 -6.16
CA ALA A 188 27.35 -4.20 -6.88
C ALA A 188 26.82 -2.83 -6.45
N ILE A 189 26.90 -2.49 -5.16
CA ILE A 189 26.56 -1.17 -4.63
C ILE A 189 27.46 -0.08 -5.24
N THR A 190 28.77 -0.33 -5.29
CA THR A 190 29.75 0.56 -5.94
C THR A 190 29.38 0.80 -7.40
N THR A 191 29.00 -0.27 -8.11
CA THR A 191 28.57 -0.21 -9.52
C THR A 191 27.29 0.61 -9.70
N ALA A 192 26.32 0.48 -8.78
CA ALA A 192 25.09 1.27 -8.81
C ALA A 192 25.37 2.77 -8.60
N ILE A 193 26.20 3.12 -7.62
CA ILE A 193 26.61 4.52 -7.37
C ILE A 193 27.34 5.09 -8.60
N GLY A 194 28.27 4.33 -9.18
CA GLY A 194 28.95 4.74 -10.41
C GLY A 194 27.99 4.93 -11.60
N SER A 195 26.95 4.10 -11.70
CA SER A 195 25.93 4.24 -12.75
C SER A 195 25.13 5.53 -12.63
N LEU A 196 24.71 5.90 -11.40
CA LEU A 196 24.03 7.17 -11.14
C LEU A 196 24.96 8.38 -11.39
N ALA A 197 26.24 8.27 -11.02
CA ALA A 197 27.20 9.36 -11.17
C ALA A 197 27.55 9.67 -12.63
N HIS A 198 27.67 8.63 -13.49
CA HIS A 198 28.33 8.79 -14.80
C HIS A 198 27.49 8.46 -16.02
N GLN A 199 26.42 7.66 -15.89
CA GLN A 199 25.63 7.31 -17.08
C GLN A 199 24.72 8.45 -17.48
N ASN A 200 24.51 8.59 -18.79
CA ASN A 200 23.43 9.42 -19.34
C ASN A 200 22.07 8.98 -18.79
N THR A 201 21.07 9.84 -18.92
CA THR A 201 19.76 9.63 -18.32
C THR A 201 18.65 10.01 -19.30
N PRO A 202 17.57 9.22 -19.40
CA PRO A 202 17.32 7.95 -18.72
C PRO A 202 17.98 6.73 -19.40
N THR A 203 18.44 5.75 -18.61
CA THR A 203 18.96 4.47 -19.13
C THR A 203 18.54 3.30 -18.25
N GLN A 204 18.61 2.07 -18.79
CA GLN A 204 18.41 0.83 -18.03
C GLN A 204 19.35 0.73 -16.81
N GLY A 205 20.59 1.23 -16.93
CA GLY A 205 21.55 1.24 -15.84
C GLY A 205 21.14 2.16 -14.69
N VAL A 206 20.57 3.33 -14.99
CA VAL A 206 20.03 4.26 -13.97
C VAL A 206 18.83 3.64 -13.27
N ALA A 207 17.88 3.04 -13.99
CA ALA A 207 16.72 2.36 -13.38
C ALA A 207 17.16 1.23 -12.42
N ARG A 208 18.10 0.39 -12.84
CA ARG A 208 18.71 -0.65 -11.99
C ARG A 208 19.37 -0.06 -10.75
N ALA A 209 20.09 1.05 -10.90
CA ALA A 209 20.80 1.68 -9.80
C ALA A 209 19.85 2.33 -8.77
N ILE A 210 18.75 2.97 -9.22
CA ILE A 210 17.70 3.49 -8.33
C ILE A 210 17.04 2.34 -7.56
N MET A 211 16.73 1.24 -8.24
CA MET A 211 16.20 0.04 -7.59
C MET A 211 17.16 -0.48 -6.50
N SER A 212 18.47 -0.54 -6.79
CA SER A 212 19.49 -0.87 -5.80
C SER A 212 19.50 0.12 -4.63
N MET A 213 19.44 1.45 -4.88
CA MET A 213 19.41 2.45 -3.80
C MET A 213 18.19 2.30 -2.89
N ALA A 214 17.01 2.04 -3.47
CA ALA A 214 15.79 1.78 -2.71
C ALA A 214 15.97 0.55 -1.79
N VAL A 215 16.53 -0.55 -2.29
CA VAL A 215 16.78 -1.76 -1.49
C VAL A 215 17.81 -1.49 -0.38
N ILE A 216 18.96 -0.90 -0.70
CA ILE A 216 20.07 -0.78 0.25
C ILE A 216 19.90 0.33 1.28
N ILE A 217 18.99 1.28 1.04
CA ILE A 217 18.68 2.36 1.98
C ILE A 217 17.27 2.16 2.53
N SER A 218 16.24 2.34 1.70
CA SER A 218 14.85 2.37 2.14
C SER A 218 14.42 1.04 2.75
N GLU A 219 14.59 -0.07 2.04
CA GLU A 219 14.16 -1.38 2.53
C GLU A 219 15.05 -1.87 3.68
N ALA A 220 16.34 -1.58 3.62
CA ALA A 220 17.25 -1.84 4.72
C ALA A 220 16.83 -1.06 5.98
N VAL A 221 16.34 0.17 5.89
CA VAL A 221 15.82 0.91 7.05
C VAL A 221 14.48 0.32 7.52
N ARG A 222 13.57 -0.02 6.60
CA ARG A 222 12.24 -0.58 6.90
C ARG A 222 12.29 -1.97 7.55
N PHE A 223 13.27 -2.79 7.19
CA PHE A 223 13.32 -4.19 7.62
C PHE A 223 14.68 -4.62 8.16
N VAL A 224 14.66 -5.24 9.35
CA VAL A 224 15.87 -5.81 9.96
C VAL A 224 16.48 -6.90 9.09
N PRO A 225 15.71 -7.89 8.56
CA PRO A 225 16.26 -8.94 7.69
C PRO A 225 16.96 -8.42 6.44
N VAL A 226 16.46 -7.35 5.82
CA VAL A 226 17.07 -6.77 4.62
C VAL A 226 18.44 -6.17 4.93
N SER A 227 18.54 -5.34 5.98
CA SER A 227 19.83 -4.78 6.41
C SER A 227 20.84 -5.84 6.83
N THR A 228 20.37 -6.92 7.45
CA THR A 228 21.21 -8.07 7.84
C THR A 228 21.71 -8.83 6.63
N ARG A 229 20.84 -9.12 5.65
CA ARG A 229 21.25 -9.82 4.43
C ARG A 229 22.29 -9.02 3.64
N ILE A 230 22.13 -7.70 3.52
CA ILE A 230 23.12 -6.86 2.82
C ILE A 230 24.47 -6.90 3.54
N ARG A 231 24.48 -6.82 4.87
CA ARG A 231 25.70 -6.95 5.68
C ARG A 231 26.40 -8.28 5.42
N ASP A 232 25.65 -9.38 5.42
CA ASP A 232 26.20 -10.74 5.32
C ASP A 232 26.65 -11.05 3.88
N SER A 233 25.97 -10.48 2.88
CA SER A 233 26.32 -10.58 1.46
C SER A 233 27.33 -9.53 1.00
N TRP A 234 27.96 -8.76 1.89
CA TRP A 234 28.81 -7.65 1.47
C TRP A 234 30.01 -8.08 0.63
N LEU A 235 30.62 -9.22 0.99
CA LEU A 235 31.81 -9.80 0.35
C LEU A 235 31.49 -11.00 -0.55
N VAL A 236 30.25 -11.49 -0.54
CA VAL A 236 29.82 -12.68 -1.29
C VAL A 236 28.66 -12.28 -2.20
N GLU A 237 28.70 -12.68 -3.46
CA GLU A 237 27.59 -12.39 -4.37
C GLU A 237 26.29 -13.06 -3.91
N SER A 238 25.25 -12.25 -3.79
CA SER A 238 23.90 -12.65 -3.40
C SER A 238 22.90 -11.63 -3.94
N THR A 239 21.64 -12.02 -3.97
CA THR A 239 20.53 -11.19 -4.42
C THR A 239 19.39 -11.17 -3.40
N VAL A 240 18.41 -10.29 -3.61
CA VAL A 240 17.19 -10.24 -2.80
C VAL A 240 16.47 -11.60 -2.78
N GLY A 241 16.36 -12.28 -3.92
CA GLY A 241 15.68 -13.57 -4.04
C GLY A 241 16.51 -14.78 -3.65
N ALA A 242 17.78 -14.62 -3.24
CA ALA A 242 18.64 -15.75 -2.90
C ALA A 242 18.14 -16.46 -1.63
N SER A 243 17.77 -17.73 -1.76
CA SER A 243 17.27 -18.58 -0.66
C SER A 243 18.38 -19.26 0.16
N THR A 244 19.62 -19.25 -0.35
CA THR A 244 20.73 -20.11 0.12
C THR A 244 21.54 -19.55 1.30
N ILE A 245 21.29 -18.32 1.73
CA ILE A 245 22.03 -17.66 2.83
C ILE A 245 21.04 -17.25 3.94
N ASP A 246 20.66 -18.17 4.83
CA ASP A 246 20.00 -17.88 6.12
C ASP A 246 18.46 -17.92 6.19
N ASN A 247 18.01 -18.21 7.41
CA ASN A 247 16.64 -18.38 7.94
C ASN A 247 15.64 -17.22 7.68
N TYR A 248 15.89 -16.30 6.74
CA TYR A 248 15.11 -15.07 6.54
C TYR A 248 14.00 -15.18 5.49
N GLY A 249 13.85 -16.32 4.79
CA GLY A 249 12.74 -16.57 3.87
C GLY A 249 12.72 -15.65 2.63
N ASP A 250 11.52 -15.39 2.10
CA ASP A 250 11.30 -14.57 0.91
C ASP A 250 11.40 -13.06 1.22
N LEU A 251 12.55 -12.45 0.92
CA LEU A 251 12.77 -11.02 1.12
C LEU A 251 12.01 -10.14 0.13
N SER A 252 11.74 -10.60 -1.10
CA SER A 252 10.99 -9.76 -2.05
C SER A 252 9.52 -9.68 -1.64
N GLY A 253 8.94 -10.80 -1.18
CA GLY A 253 7.64 -10.81 -0.52
C GLY A 253 7.61 -9.91 0.72
N LEU A 254 8.68 -9.90 1.52
CA LEU A 254 8.76 -9.02 2.69
C LEU A 254 8.76 -7.53 2.30
N ILE A 255 9.59 -7.15 1.33
CA ILE A 255 9.68 -5.78 0.80
C ILE A 255 8.31 -5.30 0.30
N ARG A 256 7.58 -6.17 -0.41
CA ARG A 256 6.25 -5.84 -0.93
C ARG A 256 5.19 -5.69 0.19
N CYS A 257 5.42 -6.16 1.42
CA CYS A 257 4.41 -6.27 2.49
C CYS A 257 4.58 -5.23 3.62
N TRP A 258 5.35 -4.16 3.44
CA TRP A 258 5.67 -3.22 4.51
C TRP A 258 4.44 -2.48 5.08
N GLY A 259 3.57 -1.97 4.21
CA GLY A 259 2.33 -1.30 4.55
C GLY A 259 1.34 -2.25 5.23
N ARG A 260 1.12 -3.45 4.67
CA ARG A 260 0.29 -4.50 5.31
C ARG A 260 0.82 -4.89 6.69
N ALA A 261 2.11 -5.15 6.83
CA ALA A 261 2.71 -5.52 8.11
C ALA A 261 2.61 -4.38 9.15
N SER A 262 2.87 -3.14 8.72
CA SER A 262 2.71 -1.95 9.57
C SER A 262 1.27 -1.79 10.05
N ASN A 263 0.28 -1.98 9.17
CA ASN A 263 -1.15 -1.92 9.49
C ASN A 263 -1.56 -3.06 10.45
N ALA A 264 -1.13 -4.29 10.18
CA ALA A 264 -1.45 -5.46 11.00
C ALA A 264 -0.96 -5.34 12.45
N VAL A 265 0.17 -4.68 12.68
CA VAL A 265 0.70 -4.39 14.03
C VAL A 265 -0.05 -3.24 14.70
N GLN A 266 -0.29 -2.13 13.98
CA GLN A 266 -0.88 -0.92 14.56
C GLN A 266 -2.38 -1.04 14.84
N ARG A 267 -3.13 -1.75 13.99
CA ARG A 267 -4.59 -1.84 14.10
C ARG A 267 -5.04 -2.43 15.45
N PRO A 268 -4.53 -3.57 15.92
CA PRO A 268 -4.86 -4.09 17.26
C PRO A 268 -4.61 -3.11 18.39
N GLN A 269 -3.53 -2.33 18.32
CA GLN A 269 -3.17 -1.34 19.33
C GLN A 269 -4.12 -0.13 19.31
N GLN A 270 -4.67 0.20 18.15
CA GLN A 270 -5.56 1.36 17.97
C GLN A 270 -7.03 1.05 18.26
N THR A 271 -7.47 -0.20 18.05
CA THR A 271 -8.91 -0.55 18.10
C THR A 271 -9.25 -1.73 19.01
N GLY A 272 -8.25 -2.50 19.48
CA GLY A 272 -8.48 -3.77 20.18
C GLY A 272 -8.90 -4.93 19.25
N GLN A 273 -8.88 -4.74 17.93
CA GLN A 273 -9.12 -5.81 16.95
C GLN A 273 -8.00 -6.87 16.97
N ARG A 274 -8.24 -8.05 16.38
CA ARG A 274 -7.24 -9.12 16.34
C ARG A 274 -6.15 -8.79 15.33
N PHE A 275 -4.94 -9.29 15.62
CA PHE A 275 -3.86 -9.30 14.64
C PHE A 275 -4.26 -10.21 13.48
N GLU A 276 -4.26 -9.66 12.26
CA GLU A 276 -4.45 -10.44 11.04
C GLU A 276 -3.43 -9.97 10.00
N LEU A 277 -2.68 -10.94 9.51
CA LEU A 277 -1.80 -10.84 8.35
C LEU A 277 -1.90 -12.18 7.64
N THR A 278 -2.71 -12.29 6.59
CA THR A 278 -2.83 -13.52 5.80
C THR A 278 -1.75 -13.57 4.71
N ASN A 279 -1.48 -14.73 4.10
CA ASN A 279 -0.48 -14.87 3.01
C ASN A 279 0.83 -14.13 3.34
N ARG A 280 1.44 -14.54 4.46
CA ARG A 280 2.61 -13.87 5.03
C ARG A 280 3.83 -14.19 4.17
N PRO A 281 4.70 -13.21 3.89
CA PRO A 281 5.94 -13.48 3.15
C PRO A 281 6.89 -14.36 3.97
N LEU A 282 6.89 -14.19 5.30
CA LEU A 282 7.69 -15.01 6.20
C LEU A 282 6.79 -15.87 7.10
N PRO A 283 7.07 -17.18 7.23
CA PRO A 283 6.30 -18.08 8.10
C PRO A 283 6.29 -17.63 9.57
N THR A 284 7.30 -16.89 10.00
CA THR A 284 7.46 -16.41 11.38
C THR A 284 6.50 -15.28 11.75
N MET A 285 5.99 -14.49 10.80
CA MET A 285 5.16 -13.29 11.03
C MET A 285 3.71 -13.62 11.44
N THR A 286 3.57 -14.45 12.47
CA THR A 286 2.29 -15.02 12.91
C THR A 286 1.53 -14.18 13.92
N ASN A 287 2.22 -13.25 14.59
CA ASN A 287 1.65 -12.39 15.61
C ASN A 287 2.38 -11.04 15.66
N ILE A 288 1.92 -10.15 16.53
CA ILE A 288 2.48 -8.80 16.69
C ILE A 288 3.98 -8.84 17.01
N GLU A 289 4.41 -9.70 17.94
CA GLU A 289 5.80 -9.75 18.40
C GLU A 289 6.75 -10.21 17.30
N THR A 290 6.40 -11.27 16.58
CA THR A 290 7.24 -11.80 15.51
C THR A 290 7.25 -10.90 14.27
N THR A 291 6.15 -10.20 14.00
CA THR A 291 6.12 -9.17 12.94
C THR A 291 6.96 -7.95 13.32
N LEU A 292 6.91 -7.50 14.58
CA LEU A 292 7.75 -6.41 15.08
C LEU A 292 9.24 -6.74 15.01
N ALA A 293 9.64 -7.99 15.27
CA ALA A 293 11.03 -8.44 15.18
C ALA A 293 11.63 -8.30 13.76
N VAL A 294 10.78 -8.23 12.73
CA VAL A 294 11.17 -8.07 11.33
C VAL A 294 11.20 -6.59 10.90
N LEU A 295 10.39 -5.74 11.52
CA LEU A 295 10.26 -4.33 11.19
C LEU A 295 11.35 -3.49 11.85
N GLY A 296 12.08 -2.71 11.04
CA GLY A 296 13.02 -1.69 11.51
C GLY A 296 12.34 -0.36 11.79
N VAL A 297 11.39 0.04 10.93
CA VAL A 297 10.47 1.18 11.13
C VAL A 297 9.11 0.83 10.52
N MET A 298 8.04 1.45 11.00
CA MET A 298 6.68 1.26 10.48
C MET A 298 6.18 2.48 9.72
N LEU A 299 5.42 2.22 8.66
CA LEU A 299 4.60 3.24 8.02
C LEU A 299 3.49 3.69 8.98
N TRP A 300 3.13 4.97 8.99
CA TRP A 300 1.90 5.41 9.66
C TRP A 300 0.67 4.77 9.02
N ALA A 301 0.02 3.83 9.70
CA ALA A 301 -1.18 3.17 9.21
C ALA A 301 -2.38 4.13 9.37
N LEU A 302 -2.74 4.83 8.28
CA LEU A 302 -3.86 5.80 8.15
C LEU A 302 -4.86 5.70 9.30
N GLY A 303 -4.68 6.52 10.34
CA GLY A 303 -5.67 6.71 11.41
C GLY A 303 -6.66 7.77 10.96
N ASN A 304 -7.94 7.42 10.88
CA ASN A 304 -9.09 8.30 10.65
C ASN A 304 -8.82 9.52 9.74
N GLY A 305 -9.06 9.34 8.43
CA GLY A 305 -9.07 10.43 7.47
C GLY A 305 -7.93 10.31 6.46
N SER A 306 -8.34 10.13 5.21
CA SER A 306 -7.54 10.33 4.02
C SER A 306 -6.74 11.63 4.09
N GLY A 307 -5.51 11.60 3.55
CA GLY A 307 -4.66 12.77 3.34
C GLY A 307 -5.18 13.73 2.26
N ALA A 308 -6.48 14.02 2.25
CA ALA A 308 -7.08 15.05 1.42
C ALA A 308 -8.22 15.73 2.23
N GLY A 309 -7.91 16.88 2.83
CA GLY A 309 -8.92 17.75 3.43
C GLY A 309 -8.80 17.89 4.95
N LEU A 310 -8.10 18.94 5.37
CA LEU A 310 -8.34 19.60 6.66
C LEU A 310 -9.80 20.06 6.71
N ALA A 311 -10.70 19.22 7.22
CA ALA A 311 -12.01 19.63 7.71
C ALA A 311 -12.38 18.74 8.90
N ARG A 312 -11.88 19.13 10.06
CA ARG A 312 -12.29 18.62 11.37
C ARG A 312 -13.79 18.92 11.53
N SER A 313 -14.65 17.95 11.26
CA SER A 313 -16.02 17.97 11.77
C SER A 313 -15.93 17.65 13.26
N GLU A 314 -16.01 18.71 14.08
CA GLU A 314 -16.27 18.55 15.50
C GLU A 314 -17.66 17.97 15.69
N ARG A 315 -17.77 16.69 16.09
CA ARG A 315 -18.73 16.27 17.13
C ARG A 315 -18.54 14.85 17.64
N SER A 316 -18.72 14.78 18.96
CA SER A 316 -19.14 13.67 19.81
C SER A 316 -18.12 12.58 20.15
N VAL A 317 -17.47 12.87 21.28
CA VAL A 317 -17.03 11.92 22.31
C VAL A 317 -18.17 10.97 22.66
N THR A 318 -18.10 9.76 22.14
CA THR A 318 -18.49 8.51 22.82
C THR A 318 -17.60 7.43 22.24
N ALA A 319 -16.68 6.90 23.05
CA ALA A 319 -15.78 5.82 22.66
C ALA A 319 -16.58 4.51 22.50
N VAL A 320 -17.35 4.40 21.42
CA VAL A 320 -17.65 3.11 20.81
C VAL A 320 -16.38 2.73 20.06
N ALA A 321 -15.81 1.56 20.35
CA ALA A 321 -14.67 1.05 19.59
C ALA A 321 -15.00 1.11 18.09
N THR A 322 -14.45 2.11 17.40
CA THR A 322 -14.73 2.32 15.99
C THR A 322 -14.00 1.23 15.24
N ILE A 323 -14.73 0.40 14.50
CA ILE A 323 -14.15 -0.63 13.65
C ILE A 323 -13.15 0.07 12.71
N LYS A 324 -11.92 -0.43 12.64
CA LYS A 324 -10.95 -0.02 11.62
C LYS A 324 -10.75 -1.18 10.66
N GLY A 325 -10.96 -0.90 9.40
CA GLY A 325 -10.68 -1.82 8.31
C GLY A 325 -9.21 -1.76 7.92
N GLN A 326 -8.94 -2.21 6.70
CA GLN A 326 -7.63 -2.14 6.07
C GLN A 326 -7.79 -1.63 4.64
N PRO A 327 -6.72 -1.12 4.03
CA PRO A 327 -6.79 -0.77 2.63
C PRO A 327 -6.99 -2.00 1.72
N LEU A 328 -8.03 -1.97 0.89
CA LEU A 328 -8.42 -3.07 0.00
C LEU A 328 -8.67 -2.57 -1.43
N LEU A 329 -8.48 -3.44 -2.41
CA LEU A 329 -8.80 -3.19 -3.82
C LEU A 329 -10.12 -3.87 -4.18
N GLU A 330 -10.98 -3.15 -4.88
CA GLU A 330 -12.14 -3.70 -5.58
C GLU A 330 -12.02 -3.39 -7.08
N ILE A 331 -12.17 -4.41 -7.93
CA ILE A 331 -12.28 -4.26 -9.37
C ILE A 331 -13.74 -4.57 -9.74
N PHE A 332 -14.42 -3.59 -10.29
CA PHE A 332 -15.87 -3.64 -10.51
C PHE A 332 -16.20 -4.35 -11.82
N TYR A 333 -15.55 -3.93 -12.90
CA TYR A 333 -15.75 -4.51 -14.22
C TYR A 333 -14.53 -4.28 -15.11
N LEU A 334 -14.43 -5.12 -16.15
CA LEU A 334 -13.69 -4.83 -17.37
C LEU A 334 -14.71 -4.83 -18.50
N ARG A 335 -14.81 -3.71 -19.23
CA ARG A 335 -15.72 -3.54 -20.36
C ARG A 335 -14.92 -3.58 -21.66
N ILE A 336 -15.35 -4.40 -22.62
CA ILE A 336 -14.83 -4.33 -23.98
C ILE A 336 -15.43 -3.10 -24.64
N ASP A 337 -14.61 -2.11 -25.00
CA ASP A 337 -15.11 -0.84 -25.54
C ASP A 337 -15.22 -0.89 -27.06
N LYS A 338 -14.27 -1.56 -27.72
CA LYS A 338 -14.18 -1.64 -29.17
C LYS A 338 -13.52 -2.95 -29.58
N ILE A 339 -14.10 -3.59 -30.59
CA ILE A 339 -13.50 -4.67 -31.37
C ILE A 339 -13.39 -4.18 -32.81
N GLU A 340 -12.24 -4.38 -33.45
CA GLU A 340 -12.04 -4.08 -34.87
C GLU A 340 -12.24 -5.33 -35.71
N GLY A 341 -13.16 -5.29 -36.68
CA GLY A 341 -13.46 -6.45 -37.53
C GLY A 341 -14.67 -7.22 -37.02
N ASP A 342 -14.42 -8.35 -36.34
CA ASP A 342 -15.45 -9.34 -36.00
C ASP A 342 -16.06 -9.05 -34.61
N ASP A 343 -17.21 -8.37 -34.60
CA ASP A 343 -18.01 -8.08 -33.40
C ASP A 343 -19.37 -8.79 -33.53
N PRO A 344 -19.65 -9.88 -32.76
CA PRO A 344 -18.91 -10.35 -31.59
C PRO A 344 -17.61 -11.11 -31.91
N CYS A 345 -16.68 -11.12 -30.94
CA CYS A 345 -15.40 -11.81 -31.00
C CYS A 345 -15.33 -13.03 -30.06
N ASP A 346 -14.39 -13.94 -30.30
CA ASP A 346 -14.12 -15.13 -29.49
C ASP A 346 -12.99 -14.83 -28.48
N LEU A 347 -13.35 -14.14 -27.40
CA LEU A 347 -12.42 -13.60 -26.42
C LEU A 347 -11.74 -14.70 -25.57
N TYR A 348 -10.42 -14.61 -25.42
CA TYR A 348 -9.63 -15.35 -24.44
C TYR A 348 -8.52 -14.48 -23.85
N GLY A 349 -7.78 -15.00 -22.86
CA GLY A 349 -6.65 -14.30 -22.25
C GLY A 349 -6.71 -14.30 -20.74
N THR A 350 -6.14 -13.27 -20.11
CA THR A 350 -6.04 -13.20 -18.64
C THR A 350 -6.24 -11.79 -18.09
N VAL A 351 -6.80 -11.75 -16.87
CA VAL A 351 -6.75 -10.59 -15.99
C VAL A 351 -6.18 -11.04 -14.64
N LYS A 352 -5.04 -10.46 -14.26
CA LYS A 352 -4.28 -10.84 -13.06
C LYS A 352 -4.02 -9.63 -12.17
N VAL A 353 -4.05 -9.84 -10.86
CA VAL A 353 -3.72 -8.81 -9.87
C VAL A 353 -2.50 -9.26 -9.08
N ASN A 354 -1.44 -8.45 -9.09
CA ASN A 354 -0.28 -8.67 -8.23
C ASN A 354 -0.35 -7.68 -7.07
N ASP A 355 -0.64 -8.15 -5.87
CA ASP A 355 -0.60 -7.34 -4.66
C ASP A 355 0.46 -7.85 -3.68
N SER A 356 0.52 -7.26 -2.48
CA SER A 356 1.51 -7.65 -1.48
C SER A 356 1.20 -8.95 -0.73
N ALA A 357 0.15 -9.68 -1.12
CA ALA A 357 -0.10 -11.04 -0.65
C ALA A 357 0.41 -12.06 -1.67
N ASN A 358 -0.01 -11.96 -2.93
CA ASN A 358 0.46 -12.80 -4.04
C ASN A 358 -0.12 -12.31 -5.38
N THR A 359 0.16 -13.01 -6.48
CA THR A 359 -0.64 -12.95 -7.71
C THR A 359 -2.00 -13.63 -7.52
N GLU A 360 -3.08 -13.01 -7.98
CA GLU A 360 -4.44 -13.53 -8.07
C GLU A 360 -4.92 -13.46 -9.53
N THR A 361 -5.35 -14.58 -10.11
CA THR A 361 -6.06 -14.58 -11.40
C THR A 361 -7.54 -14.32 -11.14
N ILE A 362 -8.10 -13.25 -11.69
CA ILE A 362 -9.54 -12.93 -11.53
C ILE A 362 -10.38 -13.35 -12.73
N TRP A 363 -9.74 -13.61 -13.86
CA TRP A 363 -10.34 -14.14 -15.08
C TRP A 363 -9.24 -14.75 -15.97
N GLU A 364 -9.47 -15.95 -16.50
CA GLU A 364 -8.54 -16.63 -17.41
C GLU A 364 -9.29 -17.61 -18.29
N HIS A 365 -9.13 -17.47 -19.60
CA HIS A 365 -9.62 -18.40 -20.60
C HIS A 365 -8.51 -18.67 -21.61
N ASP A 366 -8.34 -19.93 -22.00
CA ASP A 366 -7.43 -20.30 -23.07
C ASP A 366 -8.13 -20.24 -24.43
N LYS A 367 -7.34 -20.28 -25.50
CA LYS A 367 -7.80 -20.24 -26.90
C LYS A 367 -8.71 -21.41 -27.32
N HIS A 368 -8.86 -22.44 -26.49
CA HIS A 368 -9.77 -23.57 -26.72
C HIS A 368 -11.08 -23.45 -25.94
N HIS A 369 -11.18 -22.47 -25.04
CA HIS A 369 -12.32 -22.20 -24.20
C HIS A 369 -12.68 -20.70 -24.24
N THR A 370 -12.76 -20.15 -25.46
CA THR A 370 -13.11 -18.75 -25.70
C THR A 370 -14.53 -18.42 -25.21
N ILE A 371 -14.78 -17.14 -24.95
CA ILE A 371 -16.13 -16.63 -24.66
C ILE A 371 -16.54 -15.66 -25.77
N SER A 372 -17.73 -15.83 -26.33
CA SER A 372 -18.25 -14.87 -27.30
C SER A 372 -18.59 -13.56 -26.58
N THR A 373 -18.02 -12.44 -27.02
CA THR A 373 -18.25 -11.12 -26.43
C THR A 373 -18.41 -10.06 -27.50
N LYS A 374 -19.05 -8.93 -27.18
CA LYS A 374 -19.28 -7.85 -28.14
C LYS A 374 -18.84 -6.50 -27.60
N SER A 375 -18.72 -5.50 -28.46
CA SER A 375 -18.43 -4.15 -27.99
C SER A 375 -19.53 -3.66 -27.04
N GLY A 376 -19.12 -3.04 -25.93
CA GLY A 376 -19.98 -2.50 -24.88
C GLY A 376 -20.34 -3.48 -23.77
N THR A 377 -19.94 -4.75 -23.83
CA THR A 377 -20.23 -5.73 -22.75
C THR A 377 -19.14 -5.77 -21.69
N ASN A 378 -19.56 -6.05 -20.45
CA ASN A 378 -18.65 -6.31 -19.34
C ASN A 378 -18.32 -7.80 -19.29
N ILE A 379 -17.04 -8.14 -19.05
CA ILE A 379 -16.65 -9.50 -18.69
C ILE A 379 -17.17 -9.79 -17.27
N VAL A 380 -17.73 -10.98 -17.08
CA VAL A 380 -18.10 -11.49 -15.76
C VAL A 380 -16.86 -12.11 -15.12
N PHE A 381 -16.33 -11.47 -14.09
CA PHE A 381 -15.16 -12.00 -13.37
C PHE A 381 -15.51 -13.27 -12.57
N GLU A 382 -14.56 -14.20 -12.55
CA GLU A 382 -14.64 -15.47 -11.80
C GLU A 382 -13.90 -15.40 -10.45
N GLY A 383 -13.21 -14.28 -10.22
CA GLY A 383 -12.52 -13.96 -8.99
C GLY A 383 -12.85 -12.56 -8.46
N PRO A 384 -12.15 -12.11 -7.41
CA PRO A 384 -11.04 -12.81 -6.75
C PRO A 384 -11.53 -13.89 -5.77
N SER A 385 -10.71 -14.91 -5.52
CA SER A 385 -10.95 -15.96 -4.51
C SER A 385 -10.64 -15.51 -3.08
N ARG A 386 -9.91 -14.38 -2.95
CA ARG A 386 -9.46 -13.78 -1.69
C ARG A 386 -9.65 -12.25 -1.73
N PRO A 387 -9.57 -11.55 -0.59
CA PRO A 387 -9.42 -10.09 -0.61
C PRO A 387 -8.15 -9.67 -1.36
N LEU A 388 -8.28 -8.61 -2.15
CA LEU A 388 -7.16 -7.92 -2.79
C LEU A 388 -6.73 -6.74 -1.91
N TYR A 389 -5.42 -6.61 -1.67
CA TYR A 389 -4.87 -5.64 -0.73
C TYR A 389 -4.38 -4.38 -1.44
N ALA A 390 -4.63 -3.22 -0.82
CA ALA A 390 -4.18 -1.93 -1.32
C ALA A 390 -3.32 -1.15 -0.32
N ALA A 391 -2.78 -1.82 0.72
CA ALA A 391 -1.93 -1.17 1.72
C ALA A 391 -0.48 -1.00 1.24
N ASP A 392 -0.13 -1.71 0.16
CA ASP A 392 1.13 -1.62 -0.56
C ASP A 392 0.83 -1.43 -2.06
N ALA A 393 1.88 -1.28 -2.88
CA ALA A 393 1.72 -1.19 -4.31
C ALA A 393 1.12 -2.48 -4.90
N PHE A 394 0.29 -2.33 -5.93
CA PHE A 394 -0.27 -3.43 -6.70
C PHE A 394 -0.29 -3.12 -8.20
N SER A 395 -0.41 -4.18 -9.00
CA SER A 395 -0.69 -4.07 -10.44
C SER A 395 -1.92 -4.88 -10.85
N ILE A 396 -2.60 -4.42 -11.90
CA ILE A 396 -3.64 -5.17 -12.62
C ILE A 396 -3.12 -5.36 -14.05
N ASP A 397 -2.78 -6.59 -14.39
CA ASP A 397 -2.30 -6.98 -15.70
C ASP A 397 -3.45 -7.53 -16.55
N VAL A 398 -3.62 -6.99 -17.74
CA VAL A 398 -4.63 -7.38 -18.71
C VAL A 398 -3.93 -7.80 -20.00
N ASP A 399 -4.30 -8.99 -20.50
CA ASP A 399 -3.82 -9.52 -21.78
C ASP A 399 -4.98 -10.28 -22.43
N LEU A 400 -5.74 -9.60 -23.30
CA LEU A 400 -6.96 -10.10 -23.92
C LEU A 400 -6.79 -10.16 -25.44
N TRP A 401 -7.29 -11.25 -26.00
CA TRP A 401 -7.13 -11.62 -27.40
C TRP A 401 -8.46 -12.15 -27.94
N ASP A 402 -8.69 -11.90 -29.22
CA ASP A 402 -9.70 -12.57 -30.03
C ASP A 402 -9.07 -13.77 -30.70
N TRP A 403 -9.72 -14.93 -30.62
CA TRP A 403 -9.23 -16.14 -31.26
C TRP A 403 -9.70 -16.20 -32.71
N ASP A 404 -8.75 -16.46 -33.60
CA ASP A 404 -9.03 -16.60 -35.02
C ASP A 404 -8.28 -17.78 -35.63
N PRO A 405 -8.85 -18.47 -36.65
CA PRO A 405 -8.18 -19.57 -37.32
C PRO A 405 -6.86 -19.17 -38.02
N LEU A 406 -6.70 -17.89 -38.38
CA LEU A 406 -5.57 -17.39 -39.17
C LEU A 406 -4.56 -16.60 -38.35
N SER A 407 -5.03 -15.73 -37.44
CA SER A 407 -4.17 -14.91 -36.58
C SER A 407 -5.00 -14.33 -35.44
N ASP A 408 -4.66 -14.65 -34.20
CA ASP A 408 -5.32 -14.08 -33.03
C ASP A 408 -5.10 -12.55 -32.98
N ASP A 409 -6.17 -11.82 -32.66
CA ASP A 409 -6.19 -10.35 -32.69
C ASP A 409 -6.14 -9.76 -31.28
N GLY A 410 -5.22 -8.85 -31.03
CA GLY A 410 -5.04 -8.25 -29.70
C GLY A 410 -6.18 -7.28 -29.37
N ILE A 411 -6.97 -7.57 -28.34
CA ILE A 411 -8.09 -6.72 -27.92
C ILE A 411 -7.67 -5.69 -26.87
N ALA A 412 -6.98 -6.10 -25.81
CA ALA A 412 -6.49 -5.16 -24.80
C ALA A 412 -5.26 -5.71 -24.10
N LYS A 413 -4.21 -4.88 -24.00
CA LYS A 413 -2.98 -5.26 -23.32
C LYS A 413 -2.44 -4.11 -22.49
N GLY A 414 -2.09 -4.37 -21.24
CA GLY A 414 -1.40 -3.39 -20.41
C GLY A 414 -1.41 -3.71 -18.93
N THR A 415 -0.65 -2.91 -18.19
CA THR A 415 -0.53 -3.00 -16.73
C THR A 415 -0.96 -1.68 -16.11
N ILE A 416 -1.98 -1.75 -15.25
CA ILE A 416 -2.41 -0.64 -14.40
C ILE A 416 -1.64 -0.76 -13.09
N THR A 417 -1.04 0.33 -12.62
CA THR A 417 -0.29 0.34 -11.35
C THR A 417 -0.93 1.30 -10.35
N PHE A 418 -0.91 0.90 -9.08
CA PHE A 418 -1.29 1.75 -7.97
C PHE A 418 -0.18 1.69 -6.93
N ASN A 419 0.30 2.86 -6.49
CA ASN A 419 1.32 2.94 -5.46
C ASN A 419 0.85 3.88 -4.33
N PRO A 420 0.46 3.35 -3.16
CA PRO A 420 -0.03 4.18 -2.05
C PRO A 420 1.04 5.05 -1.39
N PHE A 421 2.30 4.84 -1.76
CA PHE A 421 3.43 5.61 -1.26
C PHE A 421 3.79 6.77 -2.20
N ASP A 422 3.20 6.85 -3.40
CA ASP A 422 3.31 8.04 -4.22
C ASP A 422 2.45 9.17 -3.61
N TYR A 423 3.01 10.38 -3.55
CA TYR A 423 2.38 11.52 -2.90
C TYR A 423 1.06 11.95 -3.56
N PHE A 424 0.89 11.68 -4.85
CA PHE A 424 -0.30 12.09 -5.62
C PHE A 424 -1.39 11.02 -5.69
N THR A 425 -1.09 9.80 -5.22
CA THR A 425 -2.04 8.70 -5.21
C THR A 425 -3.22 8.98 -4.29
N LYS A 426 -4.43 8.71 -4.78
CA LYS A 426 -5.68 8.91 -4.03
C LYS A 426 -6.39 7.57 -3.80
N TYR A 427 -6.69 7.30 -2.55
CA TYR A 427 -7.66 6.28 -2.16
C TYR A 427 -9.09 6.80 -2.32
N ASP A 428 -10.04 5.86 -2.29
CA ASP A 428 -11.49 6.11 -2.22
C ASP A 428 -12.04 6.86 -3.44
N VAL A 429 -11.33 6.80 -4.56
CA VAL A 429 -11.73 7.35 -5.86
C VAL A 429 -11.79 6.20 -6.87
N ALA A 430 -12.96 6.01 -7.49
CA ALA A 430 -13.11 5.05 -8.58
C ALA A 430 -12.37 5.57 -9.83
N ASN A 431 -11.57 4.71 -10.44
CA ASN A 431 -10.81 5.01 -11.65
C ASN A 431 -11.32 4.15 -12.80
N SER A 432 -11.37 4.73 -14.00
CA SER A 432 -11.65 4.04 -15.25
C SER A 432 -10.44 4.19 -16.15
N ILE A 433 -9.69 3.11 -16.36
CA ILE A 433 -8.45 3.13 -17.13
C ILE A 433 -8.68 2.40 -18.45
N PRO A 434 -8.61 3.10 -19.60
CA PRO A 434 -8.65 2.46 -20.91
C PRO A 434 -7.32 1.78 -21.18
N LEU A 435 -7.40 0.61 -21.78
CA LEU A 435 -6.30 -0.19 -22.32
C LEU A 435 -6.62 -0.51 -23.77
N SER A 436 -5.61 -0.54 -24.63
CA SER A 436 -5.80 -0.80 -26.06
C SER A 436 -4.73 -1.75 -26.55
N ALA A 437 -5.07 -2.53 -27.56
CA ALA A 437 -4.13 -3.30 -28.34
C ALA A 437 -4.41 -3.02 -29.84
N ASP A 438 -3.80 -3.81 -30.73
CA ASP A 438 -3.79 -3.51 -32.16
C ASP A 438 -5.18 -3.57 -32.81
N SER A 439 -6.09 -4.41 -32.28
CA SER A 439 -7.39 -4.73 -32.88
C SER A 439 -8.57 -4.43 -31.93
N GLY A 440 -8.34 -3.70 -30.83
CA GLY A 440 -9.42 -3.39 -29.89
C GLY A 440 -9.03 -2.52 -28.71
N SER A 441 -10.01 -2.35 -27.80
CA SER A 441 -9.78 -1.69 -26.52
C SER A 441 -10.76 -2.15 -25.44
N ALA A 442 -10.35 -2.01 -24.18
CA ALA A 442 -11.16 -2.28 -23.01
C ALA A 442 -10.91 -1.26 -21.89
N THR A 443 -11.87 -1.09 -21.00
CA THR A 443 -11.75 -0.22 -19.82
C THR A 443 -11.88 -1.04 -18.55
N VAL A 444 -10.89 -0.92 -17.66
CA VAL A 444 -10.95 -1.47 -16.30
C VAL A 444 -11.45 -0.40 -15.33
N ASN A 445 -12.46 -0.73 -14.53
CA ASN A 445 -12.94 0.14 -13.45
C ASN A 445 -12.63 -0.46 -12.08
N TYR A 446 -11.96 0.31 -11.23
CA TYR A 446 -11.51 -0.15 -9.92
C TYR A 446 -11.47 0.98 -8.88
N VAL A 447 -11.43 0.60 -7.60
CA VAL A 447 -11.15 1.51 -6.49
C VAL A 447 -10.18 0.87 -5.49
N ALA A 448 -9.19 1.65 -5.05
CA ALA A 448 -8.43 1.34 -3.86
C ALA A 448 -9.10 2.03 -2.67
N LEU A 449 -9.67 1.27 -1.76
CA LEU A 449 -10.32 1.77 -0.54
C LEU A 449 -9.28 1.92 0.57
N SER A 450 -9.28 3.04 1.29
CA SER A 450 -8.33 3.29 2.38
C SER A 450 -8.69 2.56 3.68
N ASN A 451 -9.98 2.31 3.89
CA ASN A 451 -10.53 1.75 5.12
C ASN A 451 -11.75 0.86 4.84
N ALA A 452 -11.49 -0.42 4.56
CA ALA A 452 -12.51 -1.36 4.13
C ALA A 452 -12.43 -2.71 4.88
N LEU A 453 -13.55 -3.43 4.88
CA LEU A 453 -13.62 -4.85 5.19
C LEU A 453 -13.92 -5.61 3.90
N TYR A 454 -13.49 -6.85 3.80
CA TYR A 454 -13.97 -7.73 2.73
C TYR A 454 -15.22 -8.49 3.21
N ALA A 455 -16.18 -8.64 2.31
CA ALA A 455 -17.40 -9.42 2.46
C ALA A 455 -17.31 -10.68 1.60
N MET A 456 -17.67 -11.81 2.19
CA MET A 456 -17.95 -13.06 1.49
C MET A 456 -19.48 -13.21 1.37
N ILE A 457 -19.97 -13.30 0.14
CA ILE A 457 -21.40 -13.35 -0.18
C ILE A 457 -21.79 -14.77 -0.56
N THR A 458 -22.93 -15.23 -0.06
CA THR A 458 -23.58 -16.48 -0.47
C THR A 458 -25.06 -16.20 -0.70
N VAL A 459 -25.59 -16.69 -1.81
CA VAL A 459 -27.02 -16.60 -2.14
C VAL A 459 -27.58 -18.01 -2.19
N ILE A 460 -28.66 -18.24 -1.43
CA ILE A 460 -29.33 -19.54 -1.33
C ILE A 460 -30.71 -19.40 -1.94
N LEU A 461 -31.07 -20.32 -2.84
CA LEU A 461 -32.44 -20.42 -3.35
C LEU A 461 -33.35 -20.97 -2.24
N ILE A 462 -34.39 -20.24 -1.87
CA ILE A 462 -35.34 -20.65 -0.82
C ILE A 462 -36.66 -21.13 -1.40
N LYS A 463 -37.12 -20.51 -2.49
CA LYS A 463 -38.26 -20.96 -3.27
C LYS A 463 -38.02 -20.70 -4.75
N GLY A 464 -38.28 -21.71 -5.58
CA GLY A 464 -38.06 -21.70 -7.02
C GLY A 464 -39.34 -21.57 -7.81
N GLY A 465 -40.15 -20.53 -7.60
CA GLY A 465 -41.33 -20.26 -8.44
C GLY A 465 -42.51 -21.23 -8.27
N GLY A 466 -42.39 -22.26 -7.43
CA GLY A 466 -43.37 -23.36 -7.35
C GLY A 466 -42.73 -24.73 -7.59
N GLU A 467 -41.46 -24.74 -8.01
CA GLU A 467 -40.67 -25.92 -8.31
C GLU A 467 -39.56 -26.15 -7.27
N ASN A 468 -39.02 -27.37 -7.26
CA ASN A 468 -37.93 -27.75 -6.36
C ASN A 468 -36.54 -27.57 -7.00
N ASP A 469 -36.48 -27.48 -8.32
CA ASP A 469 -35.27 -27.45 -9.12
C ASP A 469 -35.39 -26.49 -10.34
N PRO A 470 -35.78 -25.22 -10.09
CA PRO A 470 -35.98 -24.22 -11.14
C PRO A 470 -34.75 -24.02 -12.03
N GLU A 471 -34.99 -23.64 -13.28
CA GLU A 471 -34.03 -23.36 -14.33
C GLU A 471 -33.61 -21.89 -14.24
N VAL A 472 -32.65 -21.60 -13.35
CA VAL A 472 -32.33 -20.24 -12.91
C VAL A 472 -31.47 -19.48 -13.92
N TYR A 473 -31.88 -18.25 -14.24
CA TYR A 473 -31.06 -17.26 -14.95
C TYR A 473 -31.27 -15.83 -14.43
N GLY A 474 -30.47 -14.87 -14.91
CA GLY A 474 -30.56 -13.45 -14.55
C GLY A 474 -29.27 -12.89 -13.95
N ASP A 475 -29.41 -11.92 -13.04
CA ASP A 475 -28.31 -11.13 -12.50
C ASP A 475 -28.31 -11.10 -10.96
N ILE A 476 -27.11 -11.18 -10.38
CA ILE A 476 -26.87 -10.80 -8.98
C ILE A 476 -25.68 -9.85 -8.95
N THR A 477 -25.82 -8.71 -8.29
CA THR A 477 -24.80 -7.66 -8.23
C THR A 477 -24.55 -7.18 -6.80
N ALA A 478 -23.35 -6.67 -6.55
CA ALA A 478 -22.95 -6.05 -5.30
C ALA A 478 -22.48 -4.62 -5.53
N TYR A 479 -23.11 -3.65 -4.87
CA TYR A 479 -22.72 -2.24 -4.87
C TYR A 479 -22.14 -1.87 -3.50
N ASN A 480 -20.97 -1.22 -3.49
CA ASN A 480 -20.24 -0.86 -2.26
C ASN A 480 -20.16 0.65 -1.99
N GLY A 481 -20.94 1.47 -2.71
CA GLY A 481 -20.88 2.93 -2.64
C GLY A 481 -19.97 3.59 -3.69
N HIS A 482 -19.05 2.85 -4.30
CA HIS A 482 -18.12 3.38 -5.32
C HIS A 482 -18.36 2.79 -6.72
N GLY A 483 -18.89 1.58 -6.80
CA GLY A 483 -19.16 0.88 -8.05
C GLY A 483 -19.90 -0.44 -7.80
N THR A 484 -20.26 -1.12 -8.90
CA THR A 484 -21.04 -2.35 -8.89
C THR A 484 -20.24 -3.50 -9.47
N SER A 485 -20.15 -4.60 -8.72
CA SER A 485 -19.52 -5.85 -9.13
C SER A 485 -20.60 -6.88 -9.48
N ALA A 486 -20.50 -7.52 -10.64
CA ALA A 486 -21.35 -8.65 -11.01
C ALA A 486 -20.91 -9.90 -10.22
N LEU A 487 -21.85 -10.53 -9.50
CA LEU A 487 -21.61 -11.76 -8.75
C LEU A 487 -22.09 -12.99 -9.53
N PHE A 488 -23.12 -12.81 -10.35
CA PHE A 488 -23.75 -13.82 -11.18
C PHE A 488 -24.38 -13.14 -12.39
N HIS A 489 -24.23 -13.75 -13.55
CA HIS A 489 -24.90 -13.35 -14.78
C HIS A 489 -25.11 -14.60 -15.64
N LYS A 490 -26.37 -14.86 -16.00
CA LYS A 490 -26.76 -15.88 -16.96
C LYS A 490 -27.91 -15.36 -17.81
N THR A 491 -27.80 -15.52 -19.12
CA THR A 491 -28.91 -15.28 -20.04
C THR A 491 -29.94 -16.41 -19.94
N GLU A 492 -31.15 -16.18 -20.47
CA GLU A 492 -32.20 -17.21 -20.55
C GLU A 492 -31.70 -18.51 -21.20
N SER A 493 -30.89 -18.41 -22.27
CA SER A 493 -30.31 -19.59 -22.94
C SER A 493 -29.21 -20.30 -22.15
N GLU A 494 -28.71 -19.70 -21.08
CA GLU A 494 -27.68 -20.25 -20.19
C GLU A 494 -28.25 -20.64 -18.82
N ASN A 495 -29.57 -20.78 -18.72
CA ASN A 495 -30.23 -21.23 -17.50
C ASN A 495 -29.68 -22.60 -17.04
N PHE A 496 -29.84 -22.88 -15.75
CA PHE A 496 -29.44 -24.16 -15.16
C PHE A 496 -30.21 -24.45 -13.89
N ASN A 497 -30.40 -25.73 -13.60
CA ASN A 497 -31.20 -26.16 -12.46
C ASN A 497 -30.49 -25.86 -11.13
N VAL A 498 -31.22 -25.25 -10.20
CA VAL A 498 -30.77 -25.02 -8.82
C VAL A 498 -31.76 -25.67 -7.86
N ASN A 499 -31.30 -26.61 -7.04
CA ASN A 499 -32.17 -27.20 -6.03
C ASN A 499 -32.51 -26.17 -4.94
N VAL A 500 -33.79 -26.11 -4.55
CA VAL A 500 -34.24 -25.34 -3.38
C VAL A 500 -33.46 -25.76 -2.13
N GLY A 501 -33.05 -24.77 -1.35
CA GLY A 501 -32.19 -24.92 -0.18
C GLY A 501 -30.70 -24.97 -0.48
N THR A 502 -30.29 -24.91 -1.76
CA THR A 502 -28.88 -24.92 -2.16
C THR A 502 -28.39 -23.53 -2.60
N ALA A 503 -27.06 -23.36 -2.61
CA ALA A 503 -26.46 -22.09 -3.01
C ALA A 503 -26.48 -21.93 -4.54
N ILE A 504 -26.88 -20.75 -5.00
CA ILE A 504 -26.70 -20.34 -6.39
C ILE A 504 -25.19 -20.20 -6.65
N PRO A 505 -24.63 -20.82 -7.69
CA PRO A 505 -23.21 -20.75 -8.02
C PRO A 505 -22.84 -19.36 -8.56
N LEU A 506 -22.44 -18.47 -7.66
CA LEU A 506 -21.90 -17.16 -8.02
C LEU A 506 -20.54 -17.31 -8.73
N SER A 507 -20.33 -16.54 -9.80
CA SER A 507 -19.05 -16.40 -10.50
C SER A 507 -17.99 -15.80 -9.59
N ARG A 508 -18.35 -14.86 -8.72
CA ARG A 508 -17.46 -14.32 -7.68
C ARG A 508 -18.21 -14.05 -6.37
N LYS A 509 -17.48 -14.15 -5.26
CA LYS A 509 -18.08 -14.13 -3.90
C LYS A 509 -17.44 -13.12 -2.95
N VAL A 510 -16.26 -12.62 -3.27
CA VAL A 510 -15.51 -11.68 -2.43
C VAL A 510 -15.60 -10.26 -3.01
N VAL A 511 -15.98 -9.31 -2.16
CA VAL A 511 -15.97 -7.86 -2.49
C VAL A 511 -15.39 -7.04 -1.34
N ALA A 512 -14.75 -5.92 -1.64
CA ALA A 512 -14.31 -4.95 -0.64
C ALA A 512 -15.38 -3.87 -0.40
N VAL A 513 -15.61 -3.53 0.86
CA VAL A 513 -16.66 -2.58 1.28
C VAL A 513 -16.09 -1.58 2.27
N PRO A 514 -16.26 -0.26 2.06
CA PRO A 514 -15.83 0.75 3.03
C PRO A 514 -16.48 0.53 4.40
N VAL A 515 -15.72 0.69 5.49
CA VAL A 515 -16.24 0.49 6.86
C VAL A 515 -17.43 1.40 7.20
N ASN A 516 -17.44 2.61 6.63
CA ASN A 516 -18.50 3.60 6.84
C ASN A 516 -19.56 3.59 5.72
N GLY A 517 -19.47 2.61 4.81
CA GLY A 517 -20.41 2.42 3.71
C GLY A 517 -21.39 1.30 4.00
N LYS A 518 -22.09 0.88 2.96
CA LYS A 518 -22.97 -0.29 2.97
C LYS A 518 -22.65 -1.18 1.79
N LEU A 519 -22.93 -2.47 1.95
CA LEU A 519 -23.01 -3.41 0.85
C LEU A 519 -24.47 -3.59 0.45
N GLN A 520 -24.84 -3.18 -0.75
CA GLN A 520 -26.13 -3.47 -1.35
C GLN A 520 -25.97 -4.67 -2.27
N VAL A 521 -26.71 -5.76 -2.02
CA VAL A 521 -26.80 -6.90 -2.93
C VAL A 521 -28.15 -6.83 -3.64
N SER A 522 -28.13 -6.78 -4.96
CA SER A 522 -29.34 -6.74 -5.79
C SER A 522 -29.44 -8.00 -6.63
N ALA A 523 -30.65 -8.50 -6.83
CA ALA A 523 -30.92 -9.68 -7.64
C ALA A 523 -32.14 -9.44 -8.54
N LEU A 524 -32.01 -9.87 -9.79
CA LEU A 524 -33.11 -10.03 -10.73
C LEU A 524 -32.97 -11.44 -11.33
N LEU A 525 -33.74 -12.39 -10.82
CA LEU A 525 -33.63 -13.80 -11.16
C LEU A 525 -34.97 -14.36 -11.62
N TRP A 526 -34.90 -15.29 -12.55
CA TRP A 526 -36.03 -15.92 -13.20
C TRP A 526 -35.84 -17.43 -13.23
N ASP A 527 -36.97 -18.14 -13.16
CA ASP A 527 -37.12 -19.54 -13.50
C ASP A 527 -37.53 -19.62 -14.97
N HIS A 528 -36.81 -20.38 -15.78
CA HIS A 528 -37.16 -20.56 -17.18
C HIS A 528 -38.23 -21.62 -17.35
N ASP A 529 -39.30 -21.28 -18.07
CA ASP A 529 -40.43 -22.17 -18.26
C ASP A 529 -40.90 -22.18 -19.72
N PRO A 530 -41.40 -23.32 -20.26
CA PRO A 530 -41.90 -23.37 -21.63
C PRO A 530 -43.07 -22.43 -21.95
N LEU A 531 -43.80 -21.95 -20.93
CA LEU A 531 -45.02 -21.15 -21.09
C LEU A 531 -44.87 -19.70 -20.60
N SER A 532 -44.22 -19.49 -19.47
CA SER A 532 -43.97 -18.17 -18.89
C SER A 532 -42.97 -18.30 -17.77
N ASP A 533 -41.86 -17.58 -17.88
CA ASP A 533 -40.85 -17.53 -16.84
C ASP A 533 -41.40 -16.89 -15.55
N ASP A 534 -41.16 -17.54 -14.43
CA ASP A 534 -41.56 -17.08 -13.11
C ASP A 534 -40.41 -16.33 -12.42
N LYS A 535 -40.71 -15.16 -11.86
CA LYS A 535 -39.69 -14.35 -11.20
C LYS A 535 -39.32 -14.94 -9.84
N ILE A 536 -38.06 -15.36 -9.69
CA ILE A 536 -37.50 -15.88 -8.45
C ILE A 536 -37.16 -14.75 -7.48
N ALA A 537 -36.59 -13.64 -7.98
CA ALA A 537 -36.18 -12.51 -7.15
C ALA A 537 -36.16 -11.21 -7.95
N ASP A 538 -36.64 -10.11 -7.37
CA ASP A 538 -36.48 -8.76 -7.91
C ASP A 538 -36.40 -7.74 -6.79
N GLY A 539 -35.19 -7.27 -6.52
CA GLY A 539 -34.97 -6.25 -5.51
C GLY A 539 -33.54 -6.24 -4.97
N ALA A 540 -33.39 -5.60 -3.81
CA ALA A 540 -32.09 -5.43 -3.18
C ALA A 540 -32.19 -5.43 -1.65
N VAL A 541 -31.09 -5.83 -1.02
CA VAL A 541 -30.91 -5.85 0.44
C VAL A 541 -29.60 -5.17 0.81
N GLU A 542 -29.56 -4.53 1.97
CA GLU A 542 -28.39 -3.79 2.46
C GLU A 542 -27.78 -4.45 3.70
N PHE A 543 -26.45 -4.47 3.76
CA PHE A 543 -25.68 -4.98 4.88
C PHE A 543 -24.67 -3.95 5.38
N GLU A 544 -24.69 -3.72 6.69
CA GLU A 544 -23.69 -2.92 7.38
C GLU A 544 -22.40 -3.74 7.60
N PRO A 545 -21.21 -3.17 7.36
CA PRO A 545 -19.94 -3.84 7.66
C PRO A 545 -19.80 -4.20 9.14
N LEU A 546 -19.57 -5.50 9.44
CA LEU A 546 -19.34 -5.98 10.80
C LEU A 546 -17.95 -6.60 10.94
N TYR A 547 -17.15 -6.21 11.91
CA TYR A 547 -15.82 -6.82 12.04
C TYR A 547 -15.89 -8.27 12.54
N ASN A 548 -15.37 -9.21 11.74
CA ASN A 548 -15.20 -10.63 12.06
C ASN A 548 -16.50 -11.32 12.50
N LYS A 549 -17.58 -11.07 11.78
CA LYS A 549 -18.94 -11.56 12.07
C LYS A 549 -19.72 -11.76 10.77
N SER A 550 -20.79 -12.53 10.83
CA SER A 550 -21.80 -12.58 9.77
C SER A 550 -22.94 -11.62 10.07
N SER A 551 -23.49 -11.00 9.02
CA SER A 551 -24.75 -10.27 9.10
C SER A 551 -25.92 -11.23 9.30
N PRO A 552 -27.04 -10.78 9.89
CA PRO A 552 -28.31 -11.48 9.75
C PRO A 552 -28.62 -11.71 8.26
N ALA A 553 -29.08 -12.91 7.92
CA ALA A 553 -29.51 -13.21 6.56
C ALA A 553 -30.71 -12.32 6.17
N GLN A 554 -30.74 -11.88 4.92
CA GLN A 554 -31.85 -11.10 4.37
C GLN A 554 -32.39 -11.80 3.13
N ARG A 555 -33.64 -11.48 2.76
CA ARG A 555 -34.32 -12.16 1.67
C ARG A 555 -34.76 -11.17 0.61
N ILE A 556 -34.70 -11.60 -0.64
CA ILE A 556 -35.26 -10.90 -1.80
C ILE A 556 -36.34 -11.81 -2.36
N GLN A 557 -37.54 -11.25 -2.53
CA GLN A 557 -38.70 -11.97 -3.05
C GLN A 557 -38.91 -11.62 -4.52
N GLY A 558 -39.36 -12.59 -5.30
CA GLY A 558 -39.86 -12.39 -6.66
C GLY A 558 -41.38 -12.37 -6.65
N ASP A 559 -41.99 -13.13 -7.55
CA ASP A 559 -43.43 -13.37 -7.54
C ASP A 559 -43.82 -14.30 -6.36
N SER A 560 -45.11 -14.65 -6.22
CA SER A 560 -45.67 -15.24 -4.99
C SER A 560 -44.93 -16.47 -4.44
N ASP A 561 -44.23 -17.20 -5.31
CA ASP A 561 -43.50 -18.43 -4.98
C ASP A 561 -41.98 -18.34 -5.27
N GLY A 562 -41.42 -17.16 -5.53
CA GLY A 562 -39.99 -16.91 -5.71
C GLY A 562 -39.32 -16.28 -4.49
N GLU A 563 -38.23 -16.87 -3.99
CA GLU A 563 -37.47 -16.27 -2.87
C GLU A 563 -36.01 -16.74 -2.82
N ILE A 564 -35.09 -15.80 -2.58
CA ILE A 564 -33.68 -16.08 -2.25
C ILE A 564 -33.31 -15.52 -0.88
N GLU A 565 -32.31 -16.13 -0.25
CA GLU A 565 -31.68 -15.65 0.98
C GLU A 565 -30.22 -15.28 0.71
N VAL A 566 -29.86 -14.04 1.04
CA VAL A 566 -28.51 -13.50 0.94
C VAL A 566 -27.84 -13.54 2.32
N ARG A 567 -26.66 -14.16 2.38
CA ARG A 567 -25.79 -14.24 3.56
C ARG A 567 -24.48 -13.53 3.30
N VAL A 568 -24.06 -12.71 4.27
CA VAL A 568 -22.81 -11.96 4.22
C VAL A 568 -21.97 -12.27 5.45
N SER A 569 -20.73 -12.71 5.22
CA SER A 569 -19.72 -12.90 6.27
C SER A 569 -18.57 -11.92 6.06
N TRP A 570 -18.19 -11.21 7.10
CA TRP A 570 -17.19 -10.16 7.03
C TRP A 570 -15.88 -10.59 7.67
N MET A 571 -14.77 -10.40 6.96
CA MET A 571 -13.42 -10.76 7.43
C MET A 571 -13.26 -12.26 7.75
N ILE A 572 -14.09 -13.12 7.17
CA ILE A 572 -14.08 -14.58 7.35
C ILE A 572 -14.06 -15.21 5.96
N LEU A 573 -12.95 -15.85 5.60
CA LEU A 573 -12.89 -16.74 4.44
C LEU A 573 -13.27 -18.16 4.89
N PRO A 574 -13.95 -18.96 4.04
CA PRO A 574 -14.13 -20.38 4.32
C PRO A 574 -12.76 -21.05 4.46
N ASN A 575 -12.67 -21.98 5.41
CA ASN A 575 -11.47 -22.82 5.60
C ASN A 575 -11.27 -23.79 4.45
#